data_AF-A0A183SDC0-F1
#
_entry.id   AF-A0A183SDC0-F1
#
_cell.length_a   1.000
_cell.length_b   1.000
_cell.length_c   1.000
_cell.angle_alpha   90.00
_cell.angle_beta   90.00
_cell.angle_gamma   90.00
#
_symmetry.space_group_name_H-M   'P 1'
#
loop_
_entity.id
_entity.type
_entity.pdbx_description
1 polymer ?
#
loop_
_entity_poly.entity_id
_entity_poly.type
_entity_poly.pdbx_seq_one_letter_code
_entity_poly.pdbx_strand_id
1 'polypeptide(L)'
;MLYHATPINSENFVWLLVAIILSTCIRKSFCWVGRGWWREQEEPWQTLACCRELASALSFFPVHQDGSCNGLQHYAAMGRDERGAVSVSLRDCERPRDVYGDVTEVVGHKYLLKSVLSCNLEWRALEGFVQRKVIKQSVMTTVYGVTLYGAMSQIRRQLKEIPEFPRERWLGPASAYLARLTLASISAIFTSSSETQAWFGRLSRHITKDLSCRISWVTPLGLPVVQPYVKSAHRGLEVDFWSGSSQRQLLDYSALTRAAALAEKSRTWKGAKDSLVSLPAPNPLKQKNAFPPNFIHSLDSCHMMLTALHCFREGILFASVHDCFWTHAASVDRMNRVSTGGIIALPLLSFVLSR
;
A
#
# COMPACT_ATOMS: atom_id res chain seq x y z
N MET A 1 -44.85 -8.01 7.85
CA MET A 1 -44.89 -7.28 9.13
C MET A 1 -43.73 -7.76 9.98
N LEU A 2 -42.86 -6.81 10.32
CA LEU A 2 -41.98 -6.76 11.50
C LEU A 2 -41.03 -7.95 11.76
N TYR A 3 -39.83 -7.81 11.22
CA TYR A 3 -38.59 -8.37 11.75
C TYR A 3 -38.21 -7.63 13.05
N HIS A 4 -37.97 -8.37 14.13
CA HIS A 4 -37.14 -8.03 15.31
C HIS A 4 -36.29 -9.31 15.58
N ALA A 5 -34.96 -9.32 15.43
CA ALA A 5 -33.90 -8.83 16.33
C ALA A 5 -33.93 -9.61 17.68
N THR A 6 -32.94 -10.37 18.17
CA THR A 6 -31.45 -10.43 18.13
C THR A 6 -31.01 -11.78 18.79
N PRO A 7 -29.73 -12.04 19.13
CA PRO A 7 -28.57 -12.32 18.30
C PRO A 7 -28.10 -13.79 18.43
N ILE A 8 -27.71 -14.40 17.32
CA ILE A 8 -27.14 -15.76 17.27
C ILE A 8 -25.63 -15.67 17.43
N ASN A 9 -25.08 -16.42 18.39
CA ASN A 9 -23.65 -16.53 18.70
C ASN A 9 -22.79 -16.71 17.44
N SER A 10 -21.69 -15.96 17.40
CA SER A 10 -20.72 -15.85 16.30
C SER A 10 -20.06 -17.17 15.87
N GLU A 11 -20.09 -18.20 16.71
CA GLU A 11 -19.59 -19.54 16.35
C GLU A 11 -20.53 -20.26 15.38
N ASN A 12 -21.85 -20.10 15.51
CA ASN A 12 -22.82 -20.76 14.63
C ASN A 12 -22.85 -20.17 13.22
N PHE A 13 -22.39 -18.94 13.00
CA PHE A 13 -22.39 -18.32 11.67
C PHE A 13 -21.27 -18.88 10.79
N VAL A 14 -20.09 -19.16 11.35
CA VAL A 14 -19.00 -19.84 10.62
C VAL A 14 -19.41 -21.26 10.28
N TRP A 15 -20.03 -21.99 11.22
CA TRP A 15 -20.54 -23.34 10.95
C TRP A 15 -21.73 -23.35 9.99
N LEU A 16 -22.59 -22.33 9.97
CA LEU A 16 -23.67 -22.21 9.01
C LEU A 16 -23.15 -21.80 7.63
N LEU A 17 -22.14 -20.92 7.53
CA LEU A 17 -21.50 -20.57 6.27
C LEU A 17 -20.68 -21.74 5.72
N VAL A 18 -19.95 -22.45 6.57
CA VAL A 18 -19.24 -23.69 6.23
C VAL A 18 -20.24 -24.79 5.91
N ALA A 19 -21.37 -24.92 6.60
CA ALA A 19 -22.42 -25.89 6.26
C ALA A 19 -23.19 -25.51 4.99
N ILE A 20 -23.38 -24.22 4.70
CA ILE A 20 -23.95 -23.73 3.43
C ILE A 20 -22.93 -23.96 2.31
N ILE A 21 -21.65 -23.69 2.53
CA ILE A 21 -20.58 -23.99 1.56
C ILE A 21 -20.48 -25.52 1.37
N LEU A 22 -20.46 -26.33 2.42
CA LEU A 22 -20.39 -27.80 2.30
C LEU A 22 -21.68 -28.39 1.68
N SER A 23 -22.87 -27.93 2.09
CA SER A 23 -24.17 -28.42 1.59
C SER A 23 -24.46 -27.97 0.16
N THR A 24 -24.12 -26.73 -0.19
CA THR A 24 -24.39 -26.13 -1.51
C THR A 24 -23.23 -26.36 -2.50
N CYS A 25 -21.97 -26.45 -2.04
CA CYS A 25 -20.80 -26.63 -2.89
C CYS A 25 -20.39 -28.09 -3.14
N ILE A 26 -20.54 -29.02 -2.19
CA ILE A 26 -20.05 -30.40 -2.38
C ILE A 26 -20.91 -31.22 -3.36
N ARG A 27 -22.24 -31.01 -3.38
CA ARG A 27 -23.11 -32.01 -4.05
C ARG A 27 -23.31 -31.85 -5.56
N LYS A 28 -23.18 -30.67 -6.20
CA LYS A 28 -23.55 -30.54 -7.63
C LYS A 28 -22.82 -29.50 -8.51
N SER A 29 -21.85 -28.71 -8.03
CA SER A 29 -21.46 -27.48 -8.76
C SER A 29 -19.98 -27.27 -9.12
N PHE A 30 -19.05 -28.12 -8.69
CA PHE A 30 -17.59 -27.81 -8.71
C PHE A 30 -16.69 -28.71 -9.58
N CYS A 31 -17.24 -29.44 -10.54
CA CYS A 31 -16.40 -29.97 -11.63
C CYS A 31 -15.91 -28.79 -12.50
N TRP A 32 -14.81 -28.95 -13.23
CA TRP A 32 -14.44 -28.08 -14.37
C TRP A 32 -15.62 -27.84 -15.34
N VAL A 33 -16.61 -28.73 -15.29
CA VAL A 33 -17.82 -28.81 -16.12
C VAL A 33 -19.11 -28.39 -15.35
N GLY A 34 -19.00 -27.79 -14.15
CA GLY A 34 -20.13 -27.33 -13.34
C GLY A 34 -20.67 -25.94 -13.70
N ARG A 35 -21.51 -25.33 -12.84
CA ARG A 35 -22.11 -23.99 -13.05
C ARG A 35 -21.11 -22.83 -13.07
N GLY A 36 -19.83 -23.08 -12.80
CA GLY A 36 -18.77 -22.09 -12.97
C GLY A 36 -18.79 -20.92 -11.98
N TRP A 37 -19.47 -21.03 -10.82
CA TRP A 37 -19.56 -19.97 -9.81
C TRP A 37 -18.19 -19.38 -9.40
N TRP A 38 -17.14 -20.20 -9.36
CA TRP A 38 -15.78 -19.75 -9.05
C TRP A 38 -15.26 -18.70 -10.04
N ARG A 39 -15.79 -18.63 -11.28
CA ARG A 39 -15.42 -17.63 -12.30
C ARG A 39 -15.93 -16.23 -11.97
N GLU A 40 -16.97 -16.13 -11.14
CA GLU A 40 -17.61 -14.86 -10.75
C GLU A 40 -16.95 -14.24 -9.51
N GLN A 41 -16.05 -14.97 -8.84
CA GLN A 41 -15.36 -14.49 -7.64
C GLN A 41 -14.21 -13.55 -7.99
N GLU A 42 -13.75 -12.76 -7.01
CA GLU A 42 -12.65 -11.80 -7.21
C GLU A 42 -11.32 -12.50 -7.59
N GLU A 43 -11.05 -13.67 -7.01
CA GLU A 43 -9.84 -14.48 -7.27
C GLU A 43 -10.19 -15.89 -7.78
N PRO A 44 -10.64 -16.03 -9.06
CA PRO A 44 -11.30 -17.24 -9.54
C PRO A 44 -10.51 -18.54 -9.36
N TRP A 45 -9.22 -18.50 -9.68
CA TRP A 45 -8.35 -19.67 -9.65
C TRP A 45 -8.00 -20.08 -8.22
N GLN A 46 -7.83 -19.11 -7.32
CA GLN A 46 -7.59 -19.37 -5.90
C GLN A 46 -8.85 -19.96 -5.26
N THR A 47 -10.03 -19.42 -5.59
CA THR A 47 -11.32 -19.98 -5.15
C THR A 47 -11.47 -21.43 -5.63
N LEU A 48 -11.23 -21.71 -6.91
CA LEU A 48 -11.33 -23.07 -7.44
C LEU A 48 -10.38 -24.04 -6.73
N ALA A 49 -9.13 -23.62 -6.51
CA ALA A 49 -8.14 -24.42 -5.79
C ALA A 49 -8.58 -24.71 -4.34
N CYS A 50 -9.07 -23.71 -3.60
CA CYS A 50 -9.61 -23.87 -2.26
C CYS A 50 -10.80 -24.85 -2.23
N CYS A 51 -11.73 -24.74 -3.18
CA CYS A 51 -12.87 -25.64 -3.27
C CYS A 51 -12.46 -27.10 -3.55
N ARG A 52 -11.43 -27.32 -4.36
CA ARG A 52 -10.87 -28.66 -4.58
C ARG A 52 -10.25 -29.22 -3.31
N GLU A 53 -9.54 -28.38 -2.56
CA GLU A 53 -8.93 -28.78 -1.30
C GLU A 53 -9.99 -29.19 -0.27
N LEU A 54 -11.01 -28.35 -0.06
CA LEU A 54 -12.14 -28.61 0.82
C LEU A 54 -12.88 -29.91 0.46
N ALA A 55 -13.05 -30.20 -0.83
CA ALA A 55 -13.67 -31.45 -1.29
C ALA A 55 -12.81 -32.68 -1.02
N SER A 56 -11.48 -32.56 -1.07
CA SER A 56 -10.54 -33.63 -0.78
C SER A 56 -10.26 -33.84 0.72
N ALA A 57 -10.69 -32.90 1.57
CA ALA A 57 -10.37 -32.85 2.99
C ALA A 57 -8.85 -32.88 3.30
N LEU A 58 -8.02 -32.42 2.34
CA LEU A 58 -6.58 -32.23 2.52
C LEU A 58 -6.29 -30.81 3.03
N SER A 59 -5.08 -30.59 3.55
CA SER A 59 -4.69 -29.34 4.23
C SER A 59 -3.38 -28.75 3.68
N PHE A 60 -3.11 -28.91 2.40
CA PHE A 60 -1.96 -28.34 1.71
C PHE A 60 -2.21 -26.95 1.13
N PHE A 61 -3.47 -26.51 1.05
CA PHE A 61 -3.82 -25.18 0.54
C PHE A 61 -3.24 -24.06 1.43
N PRO A 62 -2.45 -23.11 0.87
CA PRO A 62 -1.91 -22.00 1.62
C PRO A 62 -3.03 -20.99 1.93
N VAL A 63 -3.19 -20.67 3.20
CA VAL A 63 -4.09 -19.62 3.68
C VAL A 63 -3.32 -18.31 3.75
N HIS A 64 -3.80 -17.33 2.99
CA HIS A 64 -3.30 -15.97 3.00
C HIS A 64 -3.79 -15.15 4.22
N GLN A 65 -2.90 -14.33 4.77
CA GLN A 65 -3.17 -13.33 5.79
C GLN A 65 -2.65 -11.99 5.28
N ASP A 66 -3.52 -11.01 5.16
CA ASP A 66 -3.20 -9.67 4.63
C ASP A 66 -3.48 -8.60 5.69
N GLY A 67 -2.62 -7.59 5.74
CA GLY A 67 -2.77 -6.45 6.64
C GLY A 67 -3.86 -5.49 6.16
N SER A 68 -4.60 -4.86 7.08
CA SER A 68 -5.66 -3.91 6.69
C SER A 68 -5.09 -2.71 5.90
N CYS A 69 -3.93 -2.19 6.31
CA CYS A 69 -3.15 -1.19 5.58
C CYS A 69 -1.73 -1.09 6.17
N ASN A 70 -0.79 -1.89 5.67
CA ASN A 70 0.54 -2.05 6.26
C ASN A 70 1.30 -0.72 6.45
N GLY A 71 1.28 0.17 5.45
CA GLY A 71 1.92 1.48 5.59
C GLY A 71 1.35 2.33 6.74
N LEU A 72 0.02 2.39 6.90
CA LEU A 72 -0.59 3.10 8.04
C LEU A 72 -0.30 2.39 9.37
N GLN A 73 -0.23 1.07 9.38
CA GLN A 73 0.15 0.29 10.56
C GLN A 73 1.56 0.66 11.03
N HIS A 74 2.53 0.74 10.11
CA HIS A 74 3.89 1.19 10.45
C HIS A 74 3.94 2.63 10.96
N TYR A 75 3.20 3.56 10.34
CA TYR A 75 3.13 4.93 10.86
C TYR A 75 2.52 4.99 12.25
N ALA A 76 1.41 4.27 12.49
CA ALA A 76 0.76 4.24 13.78
C ALA A 76 1.67 3.63 14.86
N ALA A 77 2.39 2.55 14.54
CA ALA A 77 3.34 1.92 15.45
C ALA A 77 4.54 2.83 15.77
N MET A 78 5.15 3.48 14.76
CA MET A 78 6.29 4.38 14.95
C MET A 78 5.91 5.63 15.75
N GLY A 79 4.77 6.25 15.42
CA GLY A 79 4.32 7.45 16.10
C GLY A 79 3.50 7.20 17.35
N ARG A 80 3.34 5.92 17.76
CA ARG A 80 2.53 5.48 18.91
C ARG A 80 1.12 6.10 18.88
N ASP A 81 0.53 6.16 17.69
CA ASP A 81 -0.78 6.77 17.45
C ASP A 81 -1.89 5.78 17.81
N GLU A 82 -2.45 5.95 19.00
CA GLU A 82 -3.51 5.09 19.52
C GLU A 82 -4.76 5.12 18.64
N ARG A 83 -5.16 6.30 18.15
CA ARG A 83 -6.35 6.45 17.30
C ARG A 83 -6.12 5.80 15.94
N GLY A 84 -4.97 6.11 15.32
CA GLY A 84 -4.57 5.49 14.07
C GLY A 84 -4.49 3.97 14.18
N ALA A 85 -3.89 3.45 15.25
CA ALA A 85 -3.74 2.01 15.51
C ALA A 85 -5.08 1.27 15.59
N VAL A 86 -6.10 1.86 16.20
CA VAL A 86 -7.46 1.28 16.22
C VAL A 86 -8.03 1.22 14.79
N SER A 87 -7.91 2.30 14.01
CA SER A 87 -8.46 2.36 12.65
C SER A 87 -7.83 1.34 11.68
N VAL A 88 -6.62 0.85 11.97
CA VAL A 88 -5.92 -0.14 11.14
C VAL A 88 -5.81 -1.52 11.80
N SER A 89 -6.65 -1.78 12.80
CA SER A 89 -6.73 -3.07 13.50
C SER A 89 -5.41 -3.53 14.14
N LEU A 90 -4.55 -2.61 14.59
CA LEU A 90 -3.33 -2.95 15.35
C LEU A 90 -3.61 -3.21 16.83
N ARG A 91 -4.76 -2.77 17.33
CA ARG A 91 -5.23 -3.09 18.66
C ARG A 91 -6.32 -4.13 18.59
N ASP A 92 -6.40 -4.92 19.66
CA ASP A 92 -7.49 -5.87 19.86
C ASP A 92 -8.83 -5.16 19.70
N CYS A 93 -9.63 -5.67 18.77
CA CYS A 93 -10.95 -5.17 18.44
C CYS A 93 -11.87 -6.37 18.21
N GLU A 94 -13.13 -6.27 18.64
CA GLU A 94 -14.11 -7.35 18.46
C GLU A 94 -14.36 -7.68 16.99
N ARG A 95 -14.18 -6.69 16.11
CA ARG A 95 -14.34 -6.81 14.66
C ARG A 95 -13.22 -6.05 13.95
N PRO A 96 -12.68 -6.61 12.85
CA PRO A 96 -11.71 -5.90 12.02
C PRO A 96 -12.25 -4.55 11.56
N ARG A 97 -11.40 -3.52 11.62
CA ARG A 97 -11.71 -2.18 11.12
C ARG A 97 -11.36 -2.06 9.64
N ASP A 98 -12.23 -1.38 8.90
CA ASP A 98 -12.03 -1.10 7.47
C ASP A 98 -11.69 0.37 7.27
N VAL A 99 -10.40 0.70 7.40
CA VAL A 99 -9.89 2.08 7.22
C VAL A 99 -10.36 2.72 5.91
N TYR A 100 -10.51 1.94 4.85
CA TYR A 100 -10.94 2.47 3.56
C TYR A 100 -12.43 2.83 3.58
N GLY A 101 -13.25 2.03 4.25
CA GLY A 101 -14.67 2.30 4.50
C GLY A 101 -14.85 3.54 5.38
N ASP A 102 -14.14 3.60 6.50
CA ASP A 102 -14.18 4.72 7.44
C ASP A 102 -13.81 6.05 6.75
N VAL A 103 -12.72 6.07 5.96
CA VAL A 103 -12.33 7.25 5.19
C VAL A 103 -13.37 7.60 4.13
N THR A 104 -13.98 6.60 3.48
CA THR A 104 -15.05 6.81 2.48
C THR A 104 -16.25 7.49 3.11
N GLU A 105 -16.67 7.05 4.30
CA GLU A 105 -17.77 7.65 5.05
C GLU A 105 -17.46 9.12 5.41
N VAL A 106 -16.26 9.39 5.94
CA VAL A 106 -15.83 10.77 6.26
C VAL A 106 -15.81 11.65 5.02
N VAL A 107 -15.33 11.14 3.88
CA VAL A 107 -15.35 11.86 2.60
C VAL A 107 -16.79 12.11 2.13
N GLY A 108 -17.67 11.12 2.24
CA GLY A 108 -19.09 11.24 1.92
C GLY A 108 -19.78 12.30 2.77
N HIS A 109 -19.56 12.29 4.09
CA HIS A 109 -20.15 13.28 5.00
C HIS A 109 -19.67 14.70 4.71
N LYS A 110 -18.36 14.90 4.49
CA LYS A 110 -17.83 16.23 4.11
C LYS A 110 -18.33 16.68 2.75
N TYR A 111 -18.53 15.76 1.81
CA TYR A 111 -19.16 16.04 0.53
C TYR A 111 -20.59 16.56 0.71
N LEU A 112 -21.41 15.87 1.52
CA LEU A 112 -22.79 16.26 1.81
C LEU A 112 -22.89 17.62 2.52
N LEU A 113 -22.06 17.86 3.54
CA LEU A 113 -22.04 19.15 4.22
C LEU A 113 -21.71 20.29 3.24
N LYS A 114 -20.74 20.08 2.35
CA LYS A 114 -20.34 21.11 1.39
C LYS A 114 -21.37 21.30 0.28
N SER A 115 -22.06 20.24 -0.16
CA SER A 115 -23.12 20.35 -1.16
C SER A 115 -24.34 21.12 -0.62
N VAL A 116 -24.73 20.86 0.64
CA VAL A 116 -25.84 21.56 1.32
C VAL A 116 -25.51 23.01 1.62
N LEU A 117 -24.32 23.29 2.19
CA LEU A 117 -23.96 24.64 2.63
C LEU A 117 -23.62 25.59 1.47
N SER A 118 -23.08 25.08 0.37
CA SER A 118 -22.56 25.94 -0.71
C SER A 118 -23.58 26.21 -1.82
N CYS A 119 -24.77 25.59 -1.79
CA CYS A 119 -25.72 25.55 -2.91
C CYS A 119 -25.08 25.19 -4.28
N ASN A 120 -23.94 24.50 -4.26
CA ASN A 120 -23.17 24.16 -5.46
C ASN A 120 -23.81 22.93 -6.11
N LEU A 121 -24.76 23.19 -7.02
CA LEU A 121 -25.46 22.20 -7.84
C LEU A 121 -24.51 21.31 -8.66
N GLU A 122 -23.29 21.80 -8.90
CA GLU A 122 -22.32 21.17 -9.78
C GLU A 122 -21.83 19.80 -9.26
N TRP A 123 -21.85 19.54 -7.94
CA TRP A 123 -21.30 18.29 -7.40
C TRP A 123 -22.34 17.18 -7.24
N ARG A 124 -23.62 17.40 -7.57
CA ARG A 124 -24.64 16.33 -7.58
C ARG A 124 -24.23 15.12 -8.43
N ALA A 125 -23.39 15.33 -9.44
CA ALA A 125 -22.81 14.26 -10.27
C ALA A 125 -21.94 13.25 -9.50
N LEU A 126 -21.57 13.53 -8.24
CA LEU A 126 -20.83 12.62 -7.37
C LEU A 126 -21.74 11.81 -6.43
N GLU A 127 -23.03 12.11 -6.39
CA GLU A 127 -24.00 11.39 -5.57
C GLU A 127 -24.05 9.90 -5.98
N GLY A 128 -23.90 9.00 -5.01
CA GLY A 128 -23.82 7.56 -5.26
C GLY A 128 -22.48 7.04 -5.81
N PHE A 129 -21.55 7.92 -6.20
CA PHE A 129 -20.24 7.55 -6.77
C PHE A 129 -19.07 7.65 -5.77
N VAL A 130 -19.31 8.20 -4.57
CA VAL A 130 -18.34 8.20 -3.46
C VAL A 130 -18.33 6.82 -2.80
N GLN A 131 -17.64 5.87 -3.43
CA GLN A 131 -17.61 4.47 -3.01
C GLN A 131 -16.21 4.05 -2.54
N ARG A 132 -16.16 3.04 -1.66
CA ARG A 132 -14.90 2.47 -1.16
C ARG A 132 -13.96 2.06 -2.29
N LYS A 133 -14.49 1.44 -3.35
CA LYS A 133 -13.71 1.03 -4.54
C LYS A 133 -12.98 2.21 -5.21
N VAL A 134 -13.62 3.39 -5.26
CA VAL A 134 -13.06 4.60 -5.89
C VAL A 134 -11.95 5.22 -5.03
N ILE A 135 -12.13 5.20 -3.71
CA ILE A 135 -11.24 5.89 -2.76
C ILE A 135 -10.07 5.00 -2.27
N LYS A 136 -10.27 3.67 -2.21
CA LYS A 136 -9.32 2.69 -1.64
C LYS A 136 -7.90 2.89 -2.15
N GLN A 137 -7.72 2.98 -3.46
CA GLN A 137 -6.38 3.09 -4.06
C GLN A 137 -5.66 4.39 -3.65
N SER A 138 -6.40 5.51 -3.57
CA SER A 138 -5.82 6.78 -3.17
C SER A 138 -5.48 6.81 -1.69
N VAL A 139 -6.30 6.21 -0.83
CA VAL A 139 -5.95 6.02 0.60
C VAL A 139 -4.67 5.18 0.73
N MET A 140 -4.65 4.02 0.07
CA MET A 140 -3.53 3.08 0.12
C MET A 140 -2.22 3.69 -0.37
N THR A 141 -2.24 4.57 -1.37
CA THR A 141 -1.01 5.18 -1.90
C THR A 141 -0.61 6.48 -1.19
N THR A 142 -1.50 7.08 -0.40
CA THR A 142 -1.20 8.32 0.34
C THR A 142 -0.12 8.10 1.39
N VAL A 143 -0.12 6.97 2.07
CA VAL A 143 0.95 6.62 3.02
C VAL A 143 2.32 6.47 2.38
N TYR A 144 2.33 6.18 1.08
CA TYR A 144 3.53 6.05 0.26
C TYR A 144 3.87 7.36 -0.48
N GLY A 145 3.35 8.51 -0.02
CA GLY A 145 3.74 9.82 -0.52
C GLY A 145 3.12 10.19 -1.88
N VAL A 146 1.93 9.68 -2.20
CA VAL A 146 1.21 10.10 -3.41
C VAL A 146 1.02 11.62 -3.43
N THR A 147 1.22 12.23 -4.61
CA THR A 147 0.89 13.64 -4.81
C THR A 147 -0.60 13.82 -5.09
N LEU A 148 -1.12 15.04 -4.98
CA LEU A 148 -2.49 15.36 -5.38
C LEU A 148 -2.77 14.94 -6.84
N TYR A 149 -1.81 15.14 -7.74
CA TYR A 149 -1.93 14.71 -9.13
C TYR A 149 -2.04 13.18 -9.26
N GLY A 150 -1.23 12.44 -8.49
CA GLY A 150 -1.29 10.99 -8.43
C GLY A 150 -2.63 10.48 -7.91
N ALA A 151 -3.12 11.03 -6.79
CA ALA A 151 -4.42 10.69 -6.23
C ALA A 151 -5.57 11.00 -7.21
N MET A 152 -5.54 12.17 -7.85
CA MET A 152 -6.51 12.54 -8.89
C MET A 152 -6.50 11.52 -10.04
N SER A 153 -5.33 11.11 -10.53
CA SER A 153 -5.21 10.16 -11.63
C SER A 153 -5.77 8.78 -11.26
N GLN A 154 -5.55 8.32 -10.02
CA GLN A 154 -6.09 7.05 -9.52
C GLN A 154 -7.62 7.09 -9.39
N ILE A 155 -8.18 8.12 -8.75
CA ILE A 155 -9.63 8.30 -8.64
C ILE A 155 -10.25 8.42 -10.03
N ARG A 156 -9.62 9.18 -10.94
CA ARG A 156 -10.07 9.34 -12.31
C ARG A 156 -10.16 7.99 -13.04
N ARG A 157 -9.19 7.09 -12.84
CA ARG A 157 -9.23 5.74 -13.42
C ARG A 157 -10.42 4.95 -12.87
N GLN A 158 -10.63 4.95 -11.55
CA GLN A 158 -11.75 4.24 -10.93
C GLN A 158 -13.11 4.77 -11.38
N LEU A 159 -13.29 6.09 -11.43
CA LEU A 159 -14.52 6.71 -11.95
C LEU A 159 -14.77 6.39 -13.43
N LYS A 160 -13.71 6.23 -14.23
CA LYS A 160 -13.81 5.86 -15.65
C LYS A 160 -14.30 4.42 -15.83
N GLU A 161 -14.10 3.54 -14.86
CA GLU A 161 -14.58 2.14 -14.94
C GLU A 161 -16.07 2.02 -14.64
N ILE A 162 -16.68 3.02 -13.98
CA ILE A 162 -18.11 3.03 -13.66
C ILE A 162 -18.90 3.43 -14.92
N PRO A 163 -19.79 2.55 -15.46
CA PRO A 163 -20.56 2.84 -16.66
C PRO A 163 -21.51 4.03 -16.53
N GLU A 164 -22.15 4.19 -15.37
CA GLU A 164 -23.20 5.17 -15.11
C GLU A 164 -22.66 6.58 -14.81
N PHE A 165 -21.34 6.72 -14.64
CA PHE A 165 -20.74 7.99 -14.29
C PHE A 165 -20.69 8.95 -15.49
N PRO A 166 -21.08 10.24 -15.35
CA PRO A 166 -21.10 11.20 -16.46
C PRO A 166 -19.69 11.69 -16.85
N ARG A 167 -18.97 10.86 -17.62
CA ARG A 167 -17.54 11.02 -17.92
C ARG A 167 -17.17 12.30 -18.67
N GLU A 168 -17.98 12.70 -19.66
CA GLU A 168 -17.63 13.79 -20.58
C GLU A 168 -17.49 15.13 -19.88
N ARG A 169 -18.37 15.42 -18.93
CA ARG A 169 -18.42 16.71 -18.24
C ARG A 169 -17.67 16.69 -16.91
N TRP A 170 -17.75 15.60 -16.16
CA TRP A 170 -17.41 15.62 -14.73
C TRP A 170 -16.12 14.87 -14.37
N LEU A 171 -15.56 14.05 -15.25
CA LEU A 171 -14.42 13.19 -14.90
C LEU A 171 -13.20 13.95 -14.34
N GLY A 172 -12.83 15.08 -14.95
CA GLY A 172 -11.73 15.92 -14.46
C GLY A 172 -12.07 16.63 -13.13
N PRO A 173 -13.11 17.49 -13.11
CA PRO A 173 -13.49 18.24 -11.90
C PRO A 173 -13.80 17.33 -10.70
N ALA A 174 -14.54 16.24 -10.92
CA ALA A 174 -14.93 15.31 -9.86
C ALA A 174 -13.71 14.58 -9.26
N SER A 175 -12.79 14.09 -10.10
CA SER A 175 -11.58 13.43 -9.62
C SER A 175 -10.67 14.38 -8.84
N ALA A 176 -10.53 15.64 -9.29
CA ALA A 176 -9.74 16.64 -8.59
C ALA A 176 -10.37 17.05 -7.24
N TYR A 177 -11.71 17.17 -7.20
CA TYR A 177 -12.44 17.48 -5.98
C TYR A 177 -12.34 16.34 -4.95
N LEU A 178 -12.63 15.10 -5.37
CA LEU A 178 -12.51 13.93 -4.51
C LEU A 178 -11.08 13.74 -4.02
N ALA A 179 -10.07 13.88 -4.87
CA ALA A 179 -8.67 13.74 -4.46
C ALA A 179 -8.29 14.73 -3.35
N ARG A 180 -8.70 16.00 -3.47
CA ARG A 180 -8.49 17.00 -2.41
C ARG A 180 -9.20 16.61 -1.12
N LEU A 181 -10.45 16.17 -1.23
CA LEU A 181 -11.25 15.80 -0.07
C LEU A 181 -10.72 14.56 0.65
N THR A 182 -10.32 13.53 -0.11
CA THR A 182 -9.71 12.31 0.39
C THR A 182 -8.39 12.59 1.10
N LEU A 183 -7.46 13.32 0.47
CA LEU A 183 -6.17 13.64 1.10
C LEU A 183 -6.33 14.48 2.38
N ALA A 184 -7.26 15.44 2.38
CA ALA A 184 -7.57 16.23 3.56
C ALA A 184 -8.21 15.40 4.68
N SER A 185 -9.06 14.42 4.34
CA SER A 185 -9.67 13.52 5.31
C SER A 185 -8.67 12.56 5.93
N ILE A 186 -7.80 11.93 5.13
CA ILE A 186 -6.75 11.03 5.64
C ILE A 186 -5.83 11.79 6.60
N SER A 187 -5.38 12.99 6.20
CA SER A 187 -4.46 13.78 7.02
C SER A 187 -5.06 14.17 8.37
N ALA A 188 -6.38 14.36 8.43
CA ALA A 188 -7.10 14.67 9.67
C ALA A 188 -7.32 13.44 10.56
N ILE A 189 -7.46 12.26 9.99
CA ILE A 189 -7.64 11.00 10.73
C ILE A 189 -6.28 10.49 11.25
N PHE A 190 -5.25 10.54 10.42
CA PHE A 190 -3.91 10.03 10.69
C PHE A 190 -2.90 11.18 10.83
N THR A 191 -3.03 11.93 11.92
CA THR A 191 -2.17 13.09 12.20
C THR A 191 -0.70 12.67 12.36
N SER A 192 -0.46 11.57 13.07
CA SER A 192 0.89 11.04 13.30
C SER A 192 1.61 10.65 12.00
N SER A 193 0.90 10.01 11.06
CA SER A 193 1.44 9.71 9.73
C SER A 193 1.81 10.99 8.98
N SER A 194 0.93 12.00 9.02
CA SER A 194 1.13 13.29 8.36
C SER A 194 2.32 14.06 8.95
N GLU A 195 2.45 14.07 10.28
CA GLU A 195 3.56 14.70 11.00
C GLU A 195 4.90 14.03 10.68
N THR A 196 4.92 12.69 10.64
CA THR A 196 6.10 11.88 10.29
C THR A 196 6.54 12.16 8.85
N GLN A 197 5.61 12.18 7.89
CA GLN A 197 5.92 12.53 6.50
C GLN A 197 6.43 13.98 6.37
N ALA A 198 5.84 14.92 7.11
CA ALA A 198 6.31 16.31 7.14
C ALA A 198 7.74 16.41 7.72
N TRP A 199 8.05 15.61 8.75
CA TRP A 199 9.40 15.50 9.31
C TRP A 199 10.39 14.93 8.30
N PHE A 200 10.06 13.82 7.61
CA PHE A 200 10.88 13.30 6.51
C PHE A 200 11.14 14.35 5.42
N GLY A 201 10.14 15.16 5.10
CA GLY A 201 10.26 16.25 4.14
C GLY A 201 11.25 17.35 4.58
N ARG A 202 11.31 17.67 5.88
CA ARG A 202 12.30 18.60 6.45
C ARG A 202 13.70 17.99 6.46
N LEU A 203 13.83 16.74 6.91
CA LEU A 203 15.10 16.02 6.98
C LEU A 203 15.73 15.84 5.59
N SER A 204 14.92 15.43 4.60
CA SER A 204 15.35 15.32 3.19
C SER A 204 15.92 16.62 2.66
N ARG A 205 15.29 17.75 3.00
CA ARG A 205 15.75 19.07 2.56
C ARG A 205 17.11 19.39 3.13
N HIS A 206 17.32 19.15 4.43
CA HIS A 206 18.59 19.39 5.11
C HIS A 206 19.72 18.53 4.52
N ILE A 207 19.50 17.21 4.41
CA ILE A 207 20.50 16.27 3.88
C ILE A 207 20.87 16.61 2.42
N THR A 208 19.88 16.87 1.57
CA THR A 208 20.13 17.02 0.13
C THR A 208 20.56 18.43 -0.27
N LYS A 209 20.04 19.49 0.38
CA LYS A 209 20.39 20.87 0.03
C LYS A 209 21.60 21.39 0.81
N ASP A 210 21.61 21.17 2.12
CA ASP A 210 22.61 21.80 3.00
C ASP A 210 23.88 20.95 3.02
N LEU A 211 23.73 19.62 3.11
CA LEU A 211 24.86 18.68 3.14
C LEU A 211 25.26 18.17 1.75
N SER A 212 24.39 18.29 0.74
CA SER A 212 24.61 17.73 -0.61
C SER A 212 24.88 16.21 -0.60
N CYS A 213 24.25 15.50 0.35
CA CYS A 213 24.35 14.05 0.50
C CYS A 213 23.07 13.36 -0.01
N ARG A 214 23.17 12.08 -0.36
CA ARG A 214 22.00 11.23 -0.59
C ARG A 214 21.40 10.82 0.73
N ILE A 215 20.10 10.50 0.69
CA ILE A 215 19.43 9.93 1.85
C ILE A 215 19.81 8.45 1.94
N SER A 216 20.28 8.04 3.11
CA SER A 216 20.58 6.66 3.45
C SER A 216 20.22 6.38 4.89
N TRP A 217 19.85 5.14 5.19
CA TRP A 217 19.56 4.66 6.54
C TRP A 217 19.96 3.19 6.66
N VAL A 218 19.97 2.66 7.88
CA VAL A 218 20.14 1.23 8.13
C VAL A 218 18.79 0.72 8.65
N THR A 219 18.31 -0.39 8.10
CA THR A 219 17.06 -1.00 8.56
C THR A 219 17.24 -1.66 9.94
N PRO A 220 16.15 -2.00 10.67
CA PRO A 220 16.26 -2.72 11.94
C PRO A 220 17.00 -4.06 11.86
N LEU A 221 17.08 -4.66 10.67
CA LEU A 221 17.84 -5.88 10.40
C LEU A 221 19.33 -5.64 10.10
N GLY A 222 19.79 -4.38 10.15
CA GLY A 222 21.17 -4.02 9.83
C GLY A 222 21.46 -3.86 8.33
N LEU A 223 20.44 -3.87 7.47
CA LEU A 223 20.64 -3.69 6.02
C LEU A 223 20.81 -2.21 5.70
N PRO A 224 21.94 -1.75 5.14
CA PRO A 224 22.08 -0.38 4.68
C PRO A 224 21.25 -0.15 3.42
N VAL A 225 20.45 0.91 3.42
CA VAL A 225 19.61 1.36 2.30
C VAL A 225 20.06 2.75 1.87
N VAL A 226 20.31 2.90 0.57
CA VAL A 226 20.74 4.17 -0.03
C VAL A 226 19.81 4.52 -1.19
N GLN A 227 19.30 5.75 -1.21
CA GLN A 227 18.44 6.19 -2.30
C GLN A 227 19.23 6.51 -3.58
N PRO A 228 18.93 5.87 -4.72
CA PRO A 228 19.71 6.02 -5.96
C PRO A 228 19.38 7.29 -6.75
N TYR A 229 18.57 8.22 -6.22
CA TYR A 229 18.08 9.37 -6.99
C TYR A 229 19.14 10.46 -7.13
N VAL A 230 19.78 10.50 -8.28
CA VAL A 230 20.78 11.50 -8.67
C VAL A 230 20.24 12.46 -9.71
N LYS A 231 20.87 13.63 -9.87
CA LYS A 231 20.60 14.51 -11.00
C LYS A 231 21.05 13.81 -12.28
N SER A 232 20.14 13.62 -13.23
CA SER A 232 20.53 13.15 -14.56
C SER A 232 21.41 14.21 -15.20
N ALA A 233 22.54 13.78 -15.77
CA ALA A 233 23.49 14.68 -16.42
C ALA A 233 22.87 15.35 -17.67
N HIS A 234 21.89 14.73 -18.34
CA HIS A 234 21.26 15.31 -19.54
C HIS A 234 19.79 14.89 -19.75
N ARG A 235 18.97 15.83 -20.25
CA ARG A 235 17.52 15.71 -20.54
C ARG A 235 17.16 14.76 -21.71
N GLY A 236 18.10 13.99 -22.26
CA GLY A 236 17.90 13.20 -23.49
C GLY A 236 18.02 11.69 -23.36
N LEU A 237 18.53 11.17 -22.24
CA LEU A 237 18.76 9.74 -22.01
C LEU A 237 18.36 9.42 -20.57
N GLU A 238 17.06 9.34 -20.30
CA GLU A 238 16.56 8.71 -19.07
C GLU A 238 16.55 7.20 -19.32
N VAL A 239 17.70 6.55 -19.10
CA VAL A 239 17.79 5.09 -19.15
C VAL A 239 17.30 4.58 -17.80
N ASP A 240 16.04 4.17 -17.78
CA ASP A 240 15.39 3.64 -16.59
C ASP A 240 15.87 2.20 -16.35
N PHE A 241 17.03 2.05 -15.71
CA PHE A 241 17.66 0.75 -15.45
C PHE A 241 16.80 -0.21 -14.61
N TRP A 242 15.79 0.32 -13.90
CA TRP A 242 15.02 -0.42 -12.90
C TRP A 242 13.63 -0.87 -13.36
N SER A 243 13.05 -0.25 -14.38
CA SER A 243 11.68 -0.59 -14.82
C SER A 243 11.60 -1.82 -15.73
N GLY A 244 12.73 -2.47 -16.04
CA GLY A 244 12.77 -3.60 -16.97
C GLY A 244 12.28 -3.26 -18.39
N SER A 245 11.93 -2.01 -18.65
CA SER A 245 11.42 -1.55 -19.93
C SER A 245 12.62 -1.23 -20.83
N SER A 246 13.15 -2.29 -21.45
CA SER A 246 14.04 -2.15 -22.61
C SER A 246 13.24 -1.58 -23.78
N GLN A 247 12.99 -0.26 -23.77
CA GLN A 247 12.67 0.42 -25.02
C GLN A 247 13.95 0.40 -25.84
N ARG A 248 13.99 -0.50 -26.83
CA ARG A 248 15.03 -0.59 -27.87
C ARG A 248 15.03 0.73 -28.67
N GLN A 249 15.58 1.80 -28.12
CA GLN A 249 16.18 2.83 -28.95
C GLN A 249 17.53 2.28 -29.38
N LEU A 250 17.72 2.16 -30.70
CA LEU A 250 19.01 1.86 -31.31
C LEU A 250 20.09 2.65 -30.59
N LEU A 251 21.00 1.94 -29.94
CA LEU A 251 22.18 2.52 -29.30
C LEU A 251 23.05 3.10 -30.42
N ASP A 252 22.80 4.37 -30.74
CA ASP A 252 23.72 5.18 -31.52
C ASP A 252 25.03 5.22 -30.72
N TYR A 253 26.04 4.51 -31.20
CA TYR A 253 27.37 4.48 -30.58
C TYR A 253 27.92 5.90 -30.37
N SER A 254 27.53 6.87 -31.20
CA SER A 254 27.92 8.27 -31.00
C SER A 254 27.18 8.93 -29.83
N ALA A 255 25.97 8.49 -29.46
CA ALA A 255 25.26 8.93 -28.25
C ALA A 255 25.91 8.38 -26.97
N LEU A 256 26.35 7.11 -26.99
CA LEU A 256 27.13 6.51 -25.88
C LEU A 256 28.48 7.21 -25.70
N THR A 257 29.21 7.48 -26.79
CA THR A 257 30.49 8.20 -26.73
C THR A 257 30.31 9.66 -26.28
N ARG A 258 29.25 10.34 -26.72
CA ARG A 258 28.89 11.68 -26.21
C ARG A 258 28.53 11.63 -24.72
N ALA A 259 27.74 10.65 -24.29
CA ALA A 259 27.37 10.48 -22.88
C ALA A 259 28.59 10.18 -22.00
N ALA A 260 29.54 9.36 -22.46
CA ALA A 260 30.79 9.06 -21.76
C ALA A 260 31.70 10.30 -21.66
N ALA A 261 31.92 11.02 -22.76
CA ALA A 261 32.73 12.25 -22.77
C ALA A 261 32.09 13.38 -21.94
N LEU A 262 30.76 13.45 -21.88
CA LEU A 262 30.02 14.41 -21.05
C LEU A 262 30.01 14.00 -19.57
N ALA A 263 29.92 12.71 -19.25
CA ALA A 263 30.08 12.20 -17.89
C ALA A 263 31.48 12.51 -17.35
N GLU A 264 32.52 12.41 -18.18
CA GLU A 264 33.88 12.84 -17.85
C GLU A 264 33.98 14.35 -17.62
N LYS A 265 33.34 15.19 -18.45
CA LYS A 265 33.26 16.65 -18.20
C LYS A 265 32.50 16.99 -16.92
N SER A 266 31.50 16.19 -16.54
CA SER A 266 30.70 16.38 -15.32
C SER A 266 31.47 16.12 -14.02
N ARG A 267 32.68 15.52 -14.06
CA ARG A 267 33.59 15.42 -12.91
C ARG A 267 34.05 16.77 -12.34
N THR A 268 33.78 17.87 -13.04
CA THR A 268 34.00 19.24 -12.56
C THR A 268 32.84 19.80 -11.72
N TRP A 269 31.70 19.11 -11.67
CA TRP A 269 30.58 19.49 -10.81
C TRP A 269 30.88 18.99 -9.39
N LYS A 270 30.65 19.84 -8.37
CA LYS A 270 30.79 19.46 -6.96
C LYS A 270 30.08 18.11 -6.74
N GLY A 271 30.86 17.04 -6.58
CA GLY A 271 30.37 15.68 -6.40
C GLY A 271 29.52 15.57 -5.14
N ALA A 272 28.80 14.45 -5.01
CA ALA A 272 28.15 14.15 -3.75
C ALA A 272 29.20 14.11 -2.63
N LYS A 273 28.89 14.70 -1.47
CA LYS A 273 29.79 14.73 -0.31
C LYS A 273 29.69 13.47 0.57
N ASP A 274 29.00 12.44 0.09
CA ASP A 274 28.83 11.18 0.77
C ASP A 274 29.91 10.17 0.36
N SER A 275 29.93 9.00 1.01
CA SER A 275 30.90 7.92 0.75
C SER A 275 30.84 7.36 -0.69
N LEU A 276 29.85 7.78 -1.50
CA LEU A 276 29.67 7.40 -2.91
C LEU A 276 30.07 8.57 -3.82
N VAL A 277 31.29 9.07 -3.61
CA VAL A 277 31.89 10.26 -4.24
C VAL A 277 31.87 10.21 -5.79
N SER A 278 31.83 9.01 -6.38
CA SER A 278 31.83 8.80 -7.84
C SER A 278 30.47 9.04 -8.52
N LEU A 279 29.38 9.16 -7.76
CA LEU A 279 28.03 9.32 -8.32
C LEU A 279 27.61 10.81 -8.44
N PRO A 280 26.78 11.18 -9.44
CA PRO A 280 26.33 12.57 -9.63
C PRO A 280 25.55 13.10 -8.43
N ALA A 281 25.61 14.41 -8.17
CA ALA A 281 24.94 15.03 -7.03
C ALA A 281 23.46 14.60 -6.87
N PRO A 282 22.96 14.43 -5.62
CA PRO A 282 21.60 13.98 -5.36
C PRO A 282 20.56 14.89 -6.02
N ASN A 283 19.46 14.31 -6.53
CA ASN A 283 18.29 15.07 -6.96
C ASN A 283 17.40 15.40 -5.75
N PRO A 284 17.36 16.65 -5.26
CA PRO A 284 16.68 16.96 -4.00
C PRO A 284 15.18 16.67 -4.02
N LEU A 285 14.52 16.83 -5.18
CA LEU A 285 13.09 16.62 -5.31
C LEU A 285 12.74 15.13 -5.33
N LYS A 286 13.45 14.33 -6.14
CA LYS A 286 13.24 12.87 -6.20
C LYS A 286 13.58 12.20 -4.86
N GLN A 287 14.69 12.60 -4.22
CA GLN A 287 15.08 12.13 -2.87
C GLN A 287 13.98 12.43 -1.84
N LYS A 288 13.53 13.69 -1.75
CA LYS A 288 12.47 14.09 -0.80
C LYS A 288 11.17 13.30 -1.00
N ASN A 289 10.68 13.19 -2.23
CA ASN A 289 9.39 12.57 -2.50
C ASN A 289 9.42 11.05 -2.31
N ALA A 290 10.58 10.43 -2.55
CA ALA A 290 10.74 8.98 -2.41
C ALA A 290 11.16 8.54 -0.99
N PHE A 291 11.50 9.48 -0.09
CA PHE A 291 11.94 9.12 1.26
C PHE A 291 10.86 8.42 2.09
N PRO A 292 9.65 8.99 2.28
CA PRO A 292 8.59 8.30 3.02
C PRO A 292 8.27 6.88 2.48
N PRO A 293 7.97 6.68 1.18
CA PRO A 293 7.63 5.34 0.69
C PRO A 293 8.78 4.34 0.81
N ASN A 294 10.00 4.72 0.45
CA ASN A 294 11.12 3.80 0.52
C ASN A 294 11.45 3.41 1.96
N PHE A 295 11.29 4.36 2.90
CA PHE A 295 11.49 4.07 4.31
C PHE A 295 10.44 3.06 4.81
N ILE A 296 9.15 3.30 4.55
CA ILE A 296 8.07 2.36 4.94
C ILE A 296 8.25 1.00 4.29
N HIS A 297 8.50 0.91 2.98
CA HIS A 297 8.75 -0.37 2.31
C HIS A 297 9.96 -1.12 2.89
N SER A 298 10.98 -0.40 3.37
CA SER A 298 12.11 -1.03 4.04
C SER A 298 11.72 -1.62 5.41
N LEU A 299 10.75 -1.01 6.11
CA LEU A 299 10.19 -1.55 7.35
C LEU A 299 9.27 -2.75 7.06
N ASP A 300 8.41 -2.67 6.04
CA ASP A 300 7.57 -3.79 5.59
C ASP A 300 8.43 -5.02 5.29
N SER A 301 9.53 -4.81 4.56
CA SER A 301 10.48 -5.88 4.21
C SER A 301 11.16 -6.47 5.45
N CYS A 302 11.50 -5.63 6.44
CA CYS A 302 12.08 -6.11 7.69
C CYS A 302 11.07 -6.90 8.53
N HIS A 303 9.82 -6.43 8.58
CA HIS A 303 8.75 -7.13 9.27
C HIS A 303 8.48 -8.49 8.64
N MET A 304 8.39 -8.55 7.32
CA MET A 304 8.26 -9.80 6.56
C MET A 304 9.42 -10.76 6.88
N MET A 305 10.67 -10.28 6.83
CA MET A 305 11.85 -11.13 7.07
C MET A 305 11.94 -11.61 8.52
N LEU A 306 11.65 -10.76 9.51
CA LEU A 306 11.59 -11.18 10.91
C LEU A 306 10.48 -12.21 11.15
N THR A 307 9.31 -11.99 10.54
CA THR A 307 8.20 -12.95 10.58
C THR A 307 8.64 -14.29 9.98
N ALA A 308 9.31 -14.29 8.82
CA ALA A 308 9.84 -15.49 8.19
C ALA A 308 10.85 -16.22 9.09
N LEU A 309 11.77 -15.50 9.74
CA LEU A 309 12.75 -16.07 10.67
C LEU A 309 12.09 -16.70 11.90
N HIS A 310 11.06 -16.06 12.46
CA HIS A 310 10.29 -16.63 13.56
C HIS A 310 9.48 -17.84 13.14
N CYS A 311 8.78 -17.78 11.99
CA CYS A 311 8.09 -18.93 11.43
C CYS A 311 9.03 -20.11 11.21
N PHE A 312 10.23 -19.87 10.67
CA PHE A 312 11.24 -20.91 10.48
C PHE A 312 11.65 -21.57 11.80
N ARG A 313 11.91 -20.78 12.85
CA ARG A 313 12.24 -21.29 14.19
C ARG A 313 11.10 -22.11 14.80
N GLU A 314 9.86 -21.78 14.44
CA GLU A 314 8.66 -22.45 14.89
C GLU A 314 8.25 -23.67 14.02
N GLY A 315 9.00 -23.96 12.96
CA GLY A 315 8.67 -25.03 12.02
C GLY A 315 7.41 -24.74 11.18
N ILE A 316 7.08 -23.47 10.99
CA ILE A 316 5.94 -23.02 10.18
C ILE A 316 6.45 -22.75 8.76
N LEU A 317 5.85 -23.42 7.77
CA LEU A 317 6.10 -23.09 6.36
C LEU A 317 5.56 -21.69 6.10
N PHE A 318 6.42 -20.81 5.57
CA PHE A 318 6.11 -19.43 5.31
C PHE A 318 6.37 -19.10 3.84
N ALA A 319 5.38 -18.49 3.20
CA ALA A 319 5.55 -17.80 1.94
C ALA A 319 4.99 -16.38 2.08
N SER A 320 5.52 -15.43 1.30
CA SER A 320 5.00 -14.08 1.29
C SER A 320 4.98 -13.49 -0.11
N VAL A 321 3.98 -12.66 -0.35
CA VAL A 321 3.94 -11.73 -1.48
C VAL A 321 3.86 -10.34 -0.88
N HIS A 322 5.02 -9.72 -0.70
CA HIS A 322 5.16 -8.46 0.04
C HIS A 322 4.52 -8.53 1.43
N ASP A 323 3.36 -7.92 1.57
CA ASP A 323 2.65 -7.66 2.80
C ASP A 323 1.52 -8.66 3.08
N CYS A 324 1.39 -9.67 2.22
CA CYS A 324 0.52 -10.82 2.39
C CYS A 324 1.32 -12.08 2.75
N PHE A 325 1.03 -12.68 3.90
CA PHE A 325 1.75 -13.83 4.47
C PHE A 325 0.93 -15.10 4.39
N TRP A 326 1.55 -16.19 3.93
CA TRP A 326 0.89 -17.44 3.60
C TRP A 326 1.50 -18.58 4.40
N THR A 327 0.64 -19.46 4.91
CA THR A 327 1.03 -20.72 5.57
C THR A 327 -0.09 -21.75 5.42
N HIS A 328 0.13 -22.98 5.88
CA HIS A 328 -0.94 -23.99 5.89
C HIS A 328 -2.06 -23.63 6.88
N ALA A 329 -3.29 -24.07 6.59
CA ALA A 329 -4.44 -23.84 7.47
C ALA A 329 -4.18 -24.29 8.93
N ALA A 330 -3.41 -25.36 9.14
CA ALA A 330 -3.07 -25.86 10.47
C ALA A 330 -2.13 -24.94 11.28
N SER A 331 -1.39 -24.05 10.62
CA SER A 331 -0.39 -23.17 11.23
C SER A 331 -0.75 -21.69 11.18
N VAL A 332 -1.92 -21.33 10.61
CA VAL A 332 -2.33 -19.93 10.42
C VAL A 332 -2.46 -19.18 11.74
N ASP A 333 -3.05 -19.79 12.78
CA ASP A 333 -3.22 -19.15 14.10
C ASP A 333 -1.88 -18.91 14.82
N ARG A 334 -0.88 -19.76 14.55
CA ARG A 334 0.48 -19.58 15.07
C ARG A 334 1.19 -18.48 14.31
N MET A 335 1.11 -18.47 12.97
CA MET A 335 1.67 -17.40 12.14
C MET A 335 1.08 -16.04 12.50
N ASN A 336 -0.22 -15.96 12.77
CA ASN A 336 -0.89 -14.69 13.13
C ASN A 336 -0.37 -14.10 14.44
N ARG A 337 -0.03 -14.94 15.42
CA ARG A 337 0.61 -14.49 16.67
C ARG A 337 2.03 -13.96 16.41
N VAL A 338 2.79 -14.64 15.56
CA VAL A 338 4.15 -14.25 15.19
C VAL A 338 4.15 -12.91 14.43
N SER A 339 3.27 -12.76 13.42
CA SER A 339 3.21 -11.55 12.60
C SER A 339 2.86 -10.32 13.43
N THR A 340 1.89 -10.44 14.34
CA THR A 340 1.46 -9.35 15.24
C THR A 340 2.59 -8.92 16.20
N GLY A 341 3.31 -9.88 16.79
CA GLY A 341 4.47 -9.58 17.62
C GLY A 341 5.60 -8.87 16.87
N GLY A 342 5.81 -9.23 15.59
CA GLY A 342 6.81 -8.62 14.72
C GLY A 342 6.58 -7.13 14.46
N ILE A 343 5.33 -6.70 14.25
CA ILE A 343 4.98 -5.28 14.03
C ILE A 343 5.29 -4.44 15.27
N ILE A 344 5.02 -4.97 16.46
CA ILE A 344 5.19 -4.25 17.73
C ILE A 344 6.68 -4.12 18.09
N ALA A 345 7.48 -5.15 17.82
CA ALA A 345 8.90 -5.17 18.15
C ALA A 345 9.76 -4.29 17.21
N LEU A 346 9.35 -4.13 15.94
CA LEU A 346 10.15 -3.44 14.93
C LEU A 346 10.50 -1.98 15.30
N PRO A 347 9.54 -1.13 15.70
CA PRO A 347 9.83 0.26 16.07
C PRO A 347 10.73 0.38 17.31
N LEU A 348 10.73 -0.61 18.21
CA LEU A 348 11.60 -0.63 19.39
C LEU A 348 13.06 -0.89 18.99
N LEU A 349 13.30 -1.65 17.91
CA LEU A 349 14.64 -1.89 17.36
C LEU A 349 15.15 -0.69 16.54
N SER A 350 14.25 0.06 15.89
CA SER A 350 14.59 1.20 15.02
C SER A 350 15.17 2.43 15.73
N PHE A 351 14.99 2.57 17.05
CA PHE A 351 15.46 3.76 17.79
C PHE A 351 16.95 3.73 18.15
N VAL A 352 17.69 2.71 17.74
CA VAL A 352 19.16 2.73 17.73
C VAL A 352 19.62 3.40 16.42
N LEU A 353 19.24 4.66 16.20
CA LEU A 353 19.93 5.48 15.21
C LEU A 353 21.31 5.78 15.78
N SER A 354 22.32 5.18 15.15
CA SER A 354 23.75 5.37 15.44
C SER A 354 24.05 6.84 15.74
N ARG A 355 24.78 7.04 16.83
CA ARG A 355 25.50 8.28 17.15
C ARG A 355 26.34 8.78 15.99
#